data_AF-A0AAD7L683-F1
#
_entry.id   AF-A0AAD7L683-F1
#
_cell.length_a   1.000
_cell.length_b   1.000
_cell.length_c   1.000
_cell.angle_alpha   90.00
_cell.angle_beta   90.00
_cell.angle_gamma   90.00
#
_symmetry.space_group_name_H-M   'P 1'
#
loop_
_entity.id
_entity.type
_entity.pdbx_description
1 polymer ?
#
loop_
_entity_poly.entity_id
_entity_poly.type
_entity_poly.pdbx_seq_one_letter_code
_entity_poly.pdbx_strand_id
1 'polypeptide(L)'
;MFVFLQGSSTTISIVSQQGVQHPVTSTTNRVPNNDKHFEEVANAVKVVEEQMQIHRSWKSDKFNYASSNCDGQGIFVYDLPSKFNKDLVGQCHDFVPWMNFCSYFNNEAMGEPISKLGKGWYQTHQYSLEPIFHSRILNHPCRVYNENAAKLFYVPFYGGLDILRWHFKNVSNDVKDSLGLELMNWLQRQKPWINNSGKDHVFVLGKISWDFRRNIDSLWGTRFLELDQMQNPIKLLIERQPWHVNDIAIPHPTYFHPHSDDDIIAWQLRIMRSNRQKNLVSFAGAARPDAQDNIRSMLIEQCRSNDNIGKCQFLNCSSGGCDQPESVIELFMESEFCLQPPGDSPTRKSVFDSLVLGCIPVLFDPFTAYYQYPWHLPEDHGKYSAVYRPERGKGNECQCGGETNEGFCGREGEYKEVHSL
;
A
#
# COMPACT_ATOMS: atom_id res chain seq x y z
N MET A 1 4.15 -8.15 11.95
CA MET A 1 5.03 -7.20 12.68
C MET A 1 6.43 -7.77 12.59
N PHE A 2 7.25 -7.28 11.67
CA PHE A 2 8.60 -7.79 11.43
C PHE A 2 9.58 -7.04 12.33
N VAL A 3 10.33 -7.77 13.15
CA VAL A 3 11.35 -7.23 14.07
C VAL A 3 12.71 -7.37 13.40
N PHE A 4 13.44 -6.26 13.28
CA PHE A 4 14.90 -6.27 13.18
C PHE A 4 15.46 -5.21 14.13
N LEU A 5 16.19 -5.68 15.14
CA LEU A 5 16.97 -4.87 16.08
C LEU A 5 18.23 -4.36 15.39
N GLN A 6 18.53 -3.07 15.51
CA GLN A 6 19.89 -2.56 15.70
C GLN A 6 19.82 -1.07 16.07
N GLY A 7 20.42 -0.72 17.21
CA GLY A 7 20.52 0.65 17.69
C GLY A 7 21.84 1.31 17.34
N SER A 8 21.84 2.62 17.24
CA SER A 8 22.91 3.50 17.67
C SER A 8 22.40 4.94 17.76
N SER A 9 22.87 5.64 18.80
CA SER A 9 22.44 6.95 19.27
C SER A 9 23.13 8.06 18.49
N THR A 10 22.39 9.03 17.94
CA THR A 10 22.96 10.35 17.63
C THR A 10 21.93 11.46 17.81
N THR A 11 22.28 12.44 18.65
CA THR A 11 21.54 13.66 18.97
C THR A 11 21.63 14.65 17.80
N ILE A 12 20.52 15.21 17.33
CA ILE A 12 20.53 16.34 16.38
C ILE A 12 19.53 17.42 16.81
N SER A 13 20.04 18.64 16.89
CA SER A 13 19.38 19.87 17.32
C SER A 13 18.45 20.45 16.24
N ILE A 14 17.31 21.00 16.69
CA ILE A 14 16.30 21.67 15.87
C ILE A 14 16.82 23.05 15.44
N VAL A 15 16.89 23.31 14.12
CA VAL A 15 17.09 24.66 13.57
C VAL A 15 15.83 25.05 12.80
N SER A 16 15.20 26.15 13.20
CA SER A 16 14.07 26.75 12.50
C SER A 16 14.51 27.36 11.17
N GLN A 17 13.83 27.04 10.07
CA GLN A 17 14.02 27.76 8.81
C GLN A 17 12.97 28.88 8.67
N GLN A 18 13.44 30.11 8.79
CA GLN A 18 12.79 31.30 8.24
C GLN A 18 13.04 31.36 6.73
N GLY A 19 12.05 31.91 6.01
CA GLY A 19 11.99 31.94 4.54
C GLY A 19 13.17 32.64 3.87
N VAL A 20 13.60 32.07 2.74
CA VAL A 20 14.57 32.67 1.83
C VAL A 20 13.93 32.75 0.45
N GLN A 21 13.72 33.99 -0.01
CA GLN A 21 13.31 34.36 -1.36
C GLN A 21 14.57 34.42 -2.25
N HIS A 22 14.58 33.75 -3.40
CA HIS A 22 15.64 33.90 -4.41
C HIS A 22 15.11 34.63 -5.66
N PRO A 23 15.89 35.56 -6.24
CA PRO A 23 15.47 36.33 -7.41
C PRO A 23 15.68 35.53 -8.70
N VAL A 24 14.74 35.71 -9.63
CA VAL A 24 14.74 35.14 -10.98
C VAL A 24 15.69 35.92 -11.89
N THR A 25 16.66 35.24 -12.48
CA THR A 25 17.44 35.75 -13.63
C THR A 25 17.28 34.80 -14.80
N SER A 26 16.61 35.28 -15.85
CA SER A 26 16.43 34.58 -17.11
C SER A 26 17.71 34.63 -17.94
N THR A 27 18.27 33.47 -18.26
CA THR A 27 19.21 33.30 -19.39
C THR A 27 18.82 32.07 -20.18
N THR A 28 18.32 32.30 -21.39
CA THR A 28 17.92 31.28 -22.35
C THR A 28 19.16 30.65 -22.99
N ASN A 29 19.55 29.48 -22.49
CA ASN A 29 20.39 28.53 -23.23
C ASN A 29 19.56 27.27 -23.47
N ARG A 30 19.41 26.88 -24.75
CA ARG A 30 18.72 25.65 -25.14
C ARG A 30 19.57 24.44 -24.72
N VAL A 31 19.32 23.95 -23.51
CA VAL A 31 19.78 22.65 -23.02
C VAL A 31 19.00 21.55 -23.76
N PRO A 32 19.64 20.45 -24.22
CA PRO A 32 18.92 19.35 -24.83
C PRO A 32 17.84 18.81 -23.88
N ASN A 33 16.64 18.57 -24.42
CA ASN A 33 15.41 18.27 -23.66
C ASN A 33 15.56 17.08 -22.68
N ASN A 34 16.50 16.17 -22.96
CA ASN A 34 16.77 15.00 -22.12
C ASN A 34 17.43 15.37 -20.78
N ASP A 35 18.35 16.35 -20.75
CA ASP A 35 19.07 16.71 -19.51
C ASP A 35 18.13 17.35 -18.48
N LYS A 36 17.17 18.17 -18.96
CA LYS A 36 16.13 18.76 -18.11
C LYS A 36 15.22 17.70 -17.50
N HIS A 37 14.86 16.67 -18.26
CA HIS A 37 14.03 15.58 -17.77
C HIS A 37 14.75 14.76 -16.68
N PHE A 38 16.04 14.45 -16.86
CA PHE A 38 16.81 13.75 -15.84
C PHE A 38 16.94 14.56 -14.54
N GLU A 39 17.11 15.87 -14.65
CA GLU A 39 17.16 16.76 -13.48
C GLU A 39 15.81 16.82 -12.74
N GLU A 40 14.69 16.88 -13.48
CA GLU A 40 13.34 16.82 -12.91
C GLU A 40 13.10 15.50 -12.17
N VAL A 41 13.49 14.37 -12.74
CA VAL A 41 13.35 13.04 -12.10
C VAL A 41 14.21 12.96 -10.84
N ALA A 42 15.47 13.42 -10.91
CA ALA A 42 16.36 13.42 -9.75
C ALA A 42 15.80 14.27 -8.60
N ASN A 43 15.25 15.44 -8.92
CA ASN A 43 14.60 16.30 -7.94
C ASN A 43 13.35 15.65 -7.35
N ALA A 44 12.50 15.01 -8.17
CA ALA A 44 11.31 14.31 -7.69
C ALA A 44 11.66 13.15 -6.74
N VAL A 45 12.69 12.35 -7.07
CA VAL A 45 13.19 11.26 -6.21
C VAL A 45 13.74 11.82 -4.90
N LYS A 46 14.53 12.90 -4.95
CA LYS A 46 15.08 13.54 -3.75
C LYS A 46 13.97 13.99 -2.78
N VAL A 47 12.90 14.60 -3.29
CA VAL A 47 11.75 14.99 -2.46
C VAL A 47 11.16 13.76 -1.77
N VAL A 48 10.98 12.65 -2.49
CA VAL A 48 10.45 11.41 -1.91
C VAL A 48 11.39 10.84 -0.83
N GLU A 49 12.70 10.85 -1.06
CA GLU A 49 13.69 10.42 -0.06
C GLU A 49 13.64 11.27 1.20
N GLU A 50 13.50 12.59 1.08
CA GLU A 50 13.32 13.49 2.23
C GLU A 50 12.04 13.17 3.01
N GLN A 51 10.92 12.92 2.32
CA GLN A 51 9.66 12.49 2.95
C GLN A 51 9.80 11.15 3.67
N MET A 52 10.57 10.22 3.10
CA MET A 52 10.85 8.92 3.71
C MET A 52 11.64 9.07 5.02
N GLN A 53 12.61 9.99 5.08
CA GLN A 53 13.34 10.27 6.32
C GLN A 53 12.43 10.89 7.40
N ILE A 54 11.52 11.79 7.00
CA ILE A 54 10.50 12.33 7.92
C ILE A 54 9.66 11.19 8.51
N HIS A 55 9.16 10.27 7.68
CA HIS A 55 8.37 9.14 8.17
C HIS A 55 9.14 8.22 9.10
N ARG A 56 10.40 7.92 8.79
CA ARG A 56 11.26 7.12 9.67
C ARG A 56 11.48 7.80 11.02
N SER A 57 11.60 9.14 11.05
CA SER A 57 11.74 9.91 12.29
C SER A 57 10.50 9.85 13.22
N TRP A 58 9.31 9.54 12.68
CA TRP A 58 8.09 9.38 13.45
C TRP A 58 7.97 8.02 14.14
N LYS A 59 8.86 7.08 13.82
CA LYS A 59 8.88 5.77 14.45
C LYS A 59 9.41 5.90 15.89
N SER A 60 8.64 5.41 16.86
CA SER A 60 9.14 5.31 18.24
C SER A 60 10.20 4.23 18.33
N ASP A 61 11.42 4.59 18.73
CA ASP A 61 12.49 3.65 19.09
C ASP A 61 12.19 2.86 20.38
N LYS A 62 11.18 3.28 21.14
CA LYS A 62 10.75 2.64 22.37
C LYS A 62 9.49 1.83 22.11
N PHE A 63 9.67 0.54 21.79
CA PHE A 63 8.64 -0.46 22.05
C PHE A 63 8.60 -0.74 23.56
N ASN A 64 7.90 0.11 24.31
CA ASN A 64 7.53 -0.24 25.68
C ASN A 64 6.42 -1.29 25.60
N TYR A 65 6.78 -2.55 25.38
CA TYR A 65 5.90 -3.71 25.63
C TYR A 65 5.36 -3.74 27.07
N ALA A 66 5.88 -2.87 27.95
CA ALA A 66 5.65 -2.86 29.39
C ALA A 66 5.07 -1.56 29.97
N SER A 67 4.67 -0.55 29.16
CA SER A 67 3.80 0.50 29.73
C SER A 67 2.36 0.10 29.47
N SER A 68 1.80 -0.69 30.39
CA SER A 68 0.34 -0.81 30.61
C SER A 68 -0.33 0.54 30.95
N ASN A 69 0.41 1.64 30.83
CA ASN A 69 -0.03 2.97 31.11
C ASN A 69 -0.24 3.72 29.79
N CYS A 70 -1.50 3.91 29.43
CA CYS A 70 -1.94 4.66 28.26
C CYS A 70 -1.97 6.19 28.50
N ASP A 71 -1.29 6.66 29.53
CA ASP A 71 -1.16 8.08 29.86
C ASP A 71 -0.65 8.88 28.66
N GLY A 72 -1.50 9.78 28.17
CA GLY A 72 -1.20 10.60 27.00
C GLY A 72 -1.19 9.85 25.66
N GLN A 73 -1.73 8.63 25.60
CA GLN A 73 -1.79 7.80 24.38
C GLN A 73 -3.23 7.38 24.02
N GLY A 74 -4.23 8.07 24.58
CA GLY A 74 -5.64 7.76 24.35
C GLY A 74 -6.03 7.87 22.88
N ILE A 75 -6.68 6.82 22.35
CA ILE A 75 -7.24 6.79 21.00
C ILE A 75 -8.77 6.85 21.11
N PHE A 76 -9.38 7.92 20.61
CA PHE A 76 -10.83 7.98 20.49
C PHE A 76 -11.26 7.44 19.13
N VAL A 77 -12.31 6.63 19.11
CA VAL A 77 -12.90 6.09 17.88
C VAL A 77 -14.26 6.73 17.71
N TYR A 78 -14.47 7.45 16.61
CA TYR A 78 -15.78 8.02 16.33
C TYR A 78 -16.85 6.94 16.15
N ASP A 79 -17.99 7.14 16.78
CA ASP A 79 -19.21 6.39 16.48
C ASP A 79 -19.91 7.01 15.26
N LEU A 80 -19.42 6.65 14.08
CA LEU A 80 -19.96 7.16 12.81
C LEU A 80 -21.32 6.53 12.49
N PRO A 81 -22.23 7.26 11.82
CA PRO A 81 -23.39 6.66 11.18
C PRO A 81 -23.02 5.43 10.34
N SER A 82 -23.80 4.35 10.44
CA SER A 82 -23.49 3.03 9.87
C SER A 82 -23.21 3.05 8.36
N LYS A 83 -23.79 4.00 7.63
CA LYS A 83 -23.56 4.21 6.19
C LYS A 83 -22.09 4.41 5.81
N PHE A 84 -21.27 4.89 6.75
CA PHE A 84 -19.83 5.11 6.54
C PHE A 84 -18.99 3.85 6.76
N ASN A 85 -19.56 2.78 7.32
CA ASN A 85 -18.83 1.52 7.59
C ASN A 85 -19.70 0.26 7.51
N LYS A 86 -20.50 -0.05 8.54
CA LYS A 86 -21.23 -1.32 8.72
C LYS A 86 -22.15 -1.62 7.54
N ASP A 87 -22.83 -0.61 6.99
CA ASP A 87 -23.75 -0.80 5.87
C ASP A 87 -23.01 -1.14 4.58
N LEU A 88 -21.76 -0.66 4.41
CA LEU A 88 -20.91 -1.04 3.28
C LEU A 88 -20.55 -2.52 3.38
N VAL A 89 -20.14 -3.00 4.56
CA VAL A 89 -19.88 -4.44 4.79
C VAL A 89 -21.14 -5.27 4.53
N GLY A 90 -22.32 -4.79 4.92
CA GLY A 90 -23.60 -5.45 4.62
C GLY A 90 -23.92 -5.58 3.12
N GLN A 91 -23.28 -4.76 2.27
CA GLN A 91 -23.44 -4.76 0.80
C GLN A 91 -22.36 -5.60 0.09
N CYS A 92 -21.66 -6.48 0.81
CA CYS A 92 -20.53 -7.28 0.33
C CYS A 92 -20.82 -8.18 -0.90
N HIS A 93 -22.09 -8.47 -1.19
CA HIS A 93 -22.49 -9.22 -2.37
C HIS A 93 -22.56 -8.37 -3.65
N ASP A 94 -22.63 -7.04 -3.51
CA ASP A 94 -22.90 -6.09 -4.60
C ASP A 94 -21.70 -5.21 -4.95
N PHE A 95 -20.51 -5.51 -4.43
CA PHE A 95 -19.31 -4.73 -4.73
C PHE A 95 -18.86 -4.90 -6.17
N VAL A 96 -18.68 -6.15 -6.63
CA VAL A 96 -18.25 -6.44 -8.00
C VAL A 96 -19.12 -7.55 -8.61
N PRO A 97 -19.38 -7.52 -9.93
CA PRO A 97 -20.26 -8.51 -10.58
C PRO A 97 -19.80 -9.97 -10.51
N TRP A 98 -18.49 -10.22 -10.31
CA TRP A 98 -17.88 -11.55 -10.46
C TRP A 98 -17.42 -12.18 -9.13
N MET A 99 -17.61 -11.52 -7.99
CA MET A 99 -17.15 -12.04 -6.70
C MET A 99 -18.01 -11.57 -5.53
N ASN A 100 -18.33 -12.49 -4.63
CA ASN A 100 -18.98 -12.20 -3.35
C ASN A 100 -17.92 -11.99 -2.27
N PHE A 101 -17.89 -10.81 -1.65
CA PHE A 101 -16.88 -10.47 -0.63
C PHE A 101 -17.26 -10.89 0.79
N CYS A 102 -18.48 -11.37 1.03
CA CYS A 102 -19.01 -11.54 2.38
C CYS A 102 -18.18 -12.52 3.22
N SER A 103 -17.65 -13.59 2.61
CA SER A 103 -16.77 -14.54 3.29
C SER A 103 -15.48 -13.89 3.81
N TYR A 104 -14.97 -12.85 3.14
CA TYR A 104 -13.78 -12.11 3.55
C TYR A 104 -14.01 -11.18 4.74
N PHE A 105 -15.28 -10.92 5.09
CA PHE A 105 -15.65 -10.08 6.23
C PHE A 105 -15.98 -10.86 7.51
N ASN A 106 -15.90 -12.19 7.46
CA ASN A 106 -15.93 -13.05 8.64
C ASN A 106 -14.66 -12.92 9.47
N ASN A 107 -14.72 -13.35 10.74
CA ASN A 107 -13.59 -13.31 11.69
C ASN A 107 -12.92 -11.92 11.75
N GLU A 108 -13.71 -10.87 12.00
CA GLU A 108 -13.22 -9.49 12.04
C GLU A 108 -12.53 -9.05 10.74
N ALA A 109 -13.08 -9.52 9.62
CA ALA A 109 -12.57 -9.33 8.27
C ALA A 109 -11.20 -9.95 7.95
N MET A 110 -10.74 -10.91 8.77
CA MET A 110 -9.64 -11.80 8.38
C MET A 110 -10.10 -12.83 7.34
N GLY A 111 -11.40 -13.11 7.22
CA GLY A 111 -11.95 -14.11 6.31
C GLY A 111 -12.01 -15.50 6.91
N GLU A 112 -12.26 -16.52 6.09
CA GLU A 112 -12.39 -17.90 6.55
C GLU A 112 -11.04 -18.53 6.97
N PRO A 113 -10.99 -19.40 8.00
CA PRO A 113 -9.74 -20.06 8.39
C PRO A 113 -9.18 -21.00 7.31
N ILE A 114 -7.86 -20.99 7.13
CA ILE A 114 -7.15 -21.93 6.25
C ILE A 114 -6.69 -23.14 7.09
N SER A 115 -7.61 -24.10 7.27
CA SER A 115 -7.42 -25.25 8.18
C SER A 115 -6.12 -26.03 7.96
N LYS A 116 -5.63 -26.13 6.72
CA LYS A 116 -4.38 -26.85 6.38
C LYS A 116 -3.12 -26.20 6.97
N LEU A 117 -3.15 -24.91 7.25
CA LEU A 117 -2.00 -24.18 7.78
C LEU A 117 -2.02 -24.04 9.29
N GLY A 118 -3.20 -24.22 9.90
CA GLY A 118 -3.42 -24.17 11.34
C GLY A 118 -3.95 -22.81 11.80
N LYS A 119 -3.83 -22.56 13.11
CA LYS A 119 -4.29 -21.32 13.74
C LYS A 119 -3.53 -20.11 13.19
N GLY A 120 -4.22 -18.96 13.14
CA GLY A 120 -3.64 -17.71 12.65
C GLY A 120 -3.61 -17.57 11.13
N TRP A 121 -4.14 -18.53 10.36
CA TRP A 121 -4.21 -18.45 8.90
C TRP A 121 -5.62 -18.28 8.41
N TYR A 122 -5.85 -17.26 7.59
CA TYR A 122 -7.16 -16.89 7.08
C TYR A 122 -7.10 -16.51 5.60
N GLN A 123 -8.22 -16.63 4.90
CA GLN A 123 -8.39 -16.21 3.52
C GLN A 123 -8.53 -14.68 3.43
N THR A 124 -7.56 -13.96 3.99
CA THR A 124 -7.59 -12.50 4.10
C THR A 124 -7.52 -11.85 2.72
N HIS A 125 -8.54 -11.07 2.38
CA HIS A 125 -8.58 -10.33 1.14
C HIS A 125 -7.77 -9.04 1.22
N GLN A 126 -7.15 -8.63 0.11
CA GLN A 126 -6.32 -7.42 0.04
C GLN A 126 -7.04 -6.13 0.42
N TYR A 127 -8.36 -6.08 0.24
CA TYR A 127 -9.21 -4.91 0.53
C TYR A 127 -9.90 -4.98 1.90
N SER A 128 -9.56 -5.95 2.76
CA SER A 128 -10.11 -6.06 4.12
C SER A 128 -9.42 -5.15 5.15
N LEU A 129 -8.49 -4.28 4.72
CA LEU A 129 -7.66 -3.50 5.65
C LEU A 129 -8.49 -2.64 6.61
N GLU A 130 -9.50 -1.91 6.10
CA GLU A 130 -10.31 -0.96 6.88
C GLU A 130 -11.09 -1.66 8.02
N PRO A 131 -11.87 -2.73 7.77
CA PRO A 131 -12.55 -3.45 8.85
C PRO A 131 -11.59 -4.17 9.81
N ILE A 132 -10.47 -4.72 9.33
CA ILE A 132 -9.44 -5.32 10.21
C ILE A 132 -8.88 -4.26 11.18
N PHE A 133 -8.51 -3.09 10.66
CA PHE A 133 -7.93 -2.02 11.47
C PHE A 133 -8.95 -1.47 12.45
N HIS A 134 -10.21 -1.31 12.02
CA HIS A 134 -11.28 -0.87 12.88
C HIS A 134 -11.50 -1.85 14.05
N SER A 135 -11.59 -3.17 13.79
CA SER A 135 -11.69 -4.16 14.87
C SER A 135 -10.53 -4.08 15.86
N ARG A 136 -9.29 -3.96 15.34
CA ARG A 136 -8.09 -3.85 16.17
C ARG A 136 -8.07 -2.60 17.05
N ILE A 137 -8.46 -1.44 16.52
CA ILE A 137 -8.52 -0.20 17.31
C ILE A 137 -9.64 -0.27 18.36
N LEU A 138 -10.79 -0.87 18.03
CA LEU A 138 -11.89 -1.05 18.98
C LEU A 138 -11.46 -1.86 20.22
N ASN A 139 -10.52 -2.81 20.04
CA ASN A 139 -9.95 -3.66 21.08
C ASN A 139 -8.59 -3.17 21.62
N HIS A 140 -8.11 -2.00 21.20
CA HIS A 140 -6.80 -1.51 21.60
C HIS A 140 -6.81 -1.08 23.09
N PRO A 141 -5.81 -1.45 23.90
CA PRO A 141 -5.79 -1.17 25.35
C PRO A 141 -5.85 0.34 25.69
N CYS A 142 -5.36 1.19 24.78
CA CYS A 142 -5.39 2.64 24.93
C CYS A 142 -6.60 3.33 24.29
N ARG A 143 -7.63 2.58 23.89
CA ARG A 143 -8.88 3.18 23.43
C ARG A 143 -9.56 3.91 24.59
N VAL A 144 -10.01 5.14 24.34
CA VAL A 144 -10.76 5.96 25.29
C VAL A 144 -12.15 6.30 24.75
N TYR A 145 -13.11 6.48 25.65
CA TYR A 145 -14.50 6.84 25.33
C TYR A 145 -14.81 8.32 25.56
N ASN A 146 -13.89 9.08 26.17
CA ASN A 146 -13.99 10.52 26.36
C ASN A 146 -13.03 11.21 25.40
N GLU A 147 -13.55 12.06 24.51
CA GLU A 147 -12.75 12.83 23.55
C GLU A 147 -11.66 13.68 24.23
N ASN A 148 -11.90 14.17 25.45
CA ASN A 148 -10.92 14.98 26.19
C ASN A 148 -9.72 14.17 26.71
N ALA A 149 -9.84 12.85 26.78
CA ALA A 149 -8.75 11.95 27.14
C ALA A 149 -7.94 11.47 25.92
N ALA A 150 -8.36 11.86 24.71
CA ALA A 150 -7.75 11.42 23.47
C ALA A 150 -6.59 12.33 23.04
N LYS A 151 -5.59 11.71 22.42
CA LYS A 151 -4.56 12.40 21.63
C LYS A 151 -4.67 12.10 20.15
N LEU A 152 -5.39 11.04 19.80
CA LEU A 152 -5.59 10.59 18.44
C LEU A 152 -7.07 10.29 18.22
N PHE A 153 -7.60 10.73 17.09
CA PHE A 153 -8.98 10.48 16.67
C PHE A 153 -9.00 9.56 15.45
N TYR A 154 -9.42 8.32 15.64
CA TYR A 154 -9.61 7.39 14.53
C TYR A 154 -11.00 7.58 13.91
N VAL A 155 -11.02 7.76 12.59
CA VAL A 155 -12.25 7.88 11.80
C VAL A 155 -12.50 6.56 11.07
N PRO A 156 -13.45 5.71 11.53
CA PRO A 156 -13.71 4.40 10.93
C PRO A 156 -14.57 4.51 9.65
N PHE A 157 -14.06 5.22 8.65
CA PHE A 157 -14.67 5.32 7.32
C PHE A 157 -14.10 4.24 6.39
N TYR A 158 -14.96 3.45 5.76
CA TYR A 158 -14.54 2.40 4.82
C TYR A 158 -14.56 2.92 3.38
N GLY A 159 -13.74 3.93 3.10
CA GLY A 159 -13.71 4.60 1.79
C GLY A 159 -13.24 3.68 0.66
N GLY A 160 -12.36 2.72 0.95
CA GLY A 160 -11.92 1.72 -0.01
C GLY A 160 -13.05 0.76 -0.41
N LEU A 161 -13.91 0.36 0.54
CA LEU A 161 -15.11 -0.43 0.24
C LEU A 161 -16.17 0.38 -0.52
N ASP A 162 -16.35 1.67 -0.21
CA ASP A 162 -17.24 2.55 -0.97
C ASP A 162 -16.79 2.71 -2.43
N ILE A 163 -15.49 2.83 -2.66
CA ILE A 163 -14.90 2.80 -3.99
C ILE A 163 -15.22 1.50 -4.73
N LEU A 164 -15.04 0.35 -4.09
CA LEU A 164 -15.37 -0.95 -4.69
C LEU A 164 -16.84 -1.04 -5.08
N ARG A 165 -17.74 -0.53 -4.24
CA ARG A 165 -19.19 -0.50 -4.49
C ARG A 165 -19.56 0.18 -5.81
N TRP A 166 -18.76 1.15 -6.28
CA TRP A 166 -19.06 1.94 -7.47
C TRP A 166 -18.13 1.73 -8.67
N HIS A 167 -16.92 1.19 -8.48
CA HIS A 167 -15.89 1.08 -9.53
C HIS A 167 -16.37 0.40 -10.81
N PHE A 168 -17.22 -0.61 -10.70
CA PHE A 168 -17.69 -1.40 -11.83
C PHE A 168 -19.18 -1.18 -12.15
N LYS A 169 -19.73 -0.06 -11.68
CA LYS A 169 -21.12 0.35 -11.93
C LYS A 169 -21.14 1.63 -12.76
N ASN A 170 -22.12 1.72 -13.66
CA ASN A 170 -22.33 2.91 -14.47
C ASN A 170 -23.10 3.97 -13.66
N VAL A 171 -22.37 4.72 -12.83
CA VAL A 171 -22.90 5.80 -11.98
C VAL A 171 -22.11 7.08 -12.19
N SER A 172 -22.75 8.23 -11.95
CA SER A 172 -22.09 9.53 -12.06
C SER A 172 -21.01 9.71 -10.98
N ASN A 173 -20.08 10.61 -11.24
CA ASN A 173 -19.04 11.00 -10.29
C ASN A 173 -19.61 11.60 -9.00
N ASP A 174 -20.73 12.32 -9.08
CA ASP A 174 -21.42 12.85 -7.90
C ASP A 174 -21.88 11.74 -6.94
N VAL A 175 -22.34 10.61 -7.48
CA VAL A 175 -22.72 9.44 -6.67
C VAL A 175 -21.49 8.84 -5.99
N LYS A 176 -20.37 8.69 -6.71
CA LYS A 176 -19.11 8.19 -6.18
C LYS A 176 -18.55 9.07 -5.05
N ASP A 177 -18.70 10.38 -5.18
CA ASP A 177 -18.15 11.34 -4.21
C ASP A 177 -19.08 11.62 -3.01
N SER A 178 -20.36 11.26 -3.12
CA SER A 178 -21.41 11.61 -2.14
C SER A 178 -21.07 11.22 -0.70
N LEU A 179 -20.66 9.97 -0.46
CA LEU A 179 -20.42 9.47 0.89
C LEU A 179 -19.22 10.15 1.55
N GLY A 180 -18.14 10.38 0.79
CA GLY A 180 -16.97 11.13 1.26
C GLY A 180 -17.31 12.58 1.63
N LEU A 181 -18.11 13.27 0.80
CA LEU A 181 -18.57 14.64 1.08
C LEU A 181 -19.48 14.71 2.32
N GLU A 182 -20.39 13.75 2.46
CA GLU A 182 -21.25 13.64 3.64
C GLU A 182 -20.47 13.40 4.93
N LEU A 183 -19.40 12.58 4.86
CA LEU A 183 -18.50 12.36 5.99
C LEU A 183 -17.80 13.66 6.39
N MET A 184 -17.26 14.42 5.42
CA MET A 184 -16.60 15.68 5.71
C MET A 184 -17.55 16.69 6.35
N ASN A 185 -18.79 16.79 5.84
CA ASN A 185 -19.83 17.62 6.45
C ASN A 185 -20.16 17.21 7.89
N TRP A 186 -20.10 15.91 8.19
CA TRP A 186 -20.30 15.39 9.55
C TRP A 186 -19.10 15.71 10.46
N LEU A 187 -17.88 15.49 9.98
CA LEU A 187 -16.63 15.73 10.72
C LEU A 187 -16.44 17.20 11.08
N GLN A 188 -16.76 18.11 10.15
CA GLN A 188 -16.64 19.56 10.37
C GLN A 188 -17.57 20.09 11.48
N ARG A 189 -18.53 19.29 11.96
CA ARG A 189 -19.39 19.63 13.11
C ARG A 189 -18.85 19.09 14.43
N GLN A 190 -17.82 18.25 14.41
CA GLN A 190 -17.24 17.66 15.61
C GLN A 190 -16.26 18.65 16.25
N LYS A 191 -16.38 18.85 17.56
CA LYS A 191 -15.52 19.78 18.31
C LYS A 191 -14.01 19.47 18.15
N PRO A 192 -13.54 18.21 18.24
CA PRO A 192 -12.12 17.92 18.03
C PRO A 192 -11.63 18.32 16.63
N TRP A 193 -12.43 18.07 15.60
CA TRP A 193 -12.10 18.46 14.23
C TRP A 193 -11.98 19.97 14.07
N ILE A 194 -12.93 20.74 14.61
CA ILE A 194 -12.91 22.21 14.56
C ILE A 194 -11.65 22.75 15.26
N ASN A 195 -11.28 22.16 16.39
CA ASN A 195 -10.16 22.64 17.21
C ASN A 195 -8.80 22.42 16.56
N ASN A 196 -8.62 21.35 15.77
CA ASN A 196 -7.31 20.97 15.25
C ASN A 196 -7.27 20.76 13.73
N SER A 197 -8.35 21.11 13.03
CA SER A 197 -8.48 21.03 11.58
C SER A 197 -8.08 19.66 10.99
N GLY A 198 -8.37 18.58 11.71
CA GLY A 198 -8.08 17.22 11.27
C GLY A 198 -6.66 16.71 11.55
N LYS A 199 -5.75 17.52 12.12
CA LYS A 199 -4.31 17.14 12.27
C LYS A 199 -4.08 15.98 13.24
N ASP A 200 -4.98 15.75 14.18
CA ASP A 200 -4.98 14.63 15.12
C ASP A 200 -5.89 13.47 14.66
N HIS A 201 -6.39 13.53 13.42
CA HIS A 201 -7.25 12.50 12.85
C HIS A 201 -6.45 11.52 12.00
N VAL A 202 -6.81 10.25 12.12
CA VAL A 202 -6.25 9.16 11.30
C VAL A 202 -7.37 8.46 10.56
N PHE A 203 -7.14 8.27 9.26
CA PHE A 203 -7.96 7.45 8.38
C PHE A 203 -7.16 6.21 7.97
N VAL A 204 -7.85 5.08 7.83
CA VAL A 204 -7.30 3.89 7.20
C VAL A 204 -8.09 3.67 5.94
N LEU A 205 -7.41 3.59 4.80
CA LEU A 205 -8.01 3.47 3.48
C LEU A 205 -7.50 2.19 2.79
N GLY A 206 -8.42 1.28 2.50
CA GLY A 206 -8.14 -0.08 2.06
C GLY A 206 -7.81 -0.24 0.58
N LYS A 207 -7.55 0.87 -0.11
CA LYS A 207 -7.26 0.96 -1.55
C LYS A 207 -6.00 1.80 -1.77
N ILE A 208 -5.47 1.77 -2.99
CA ILE A 208 -4.31 2.58 -3.37
C ILE A 208 -4.67 4.06 -3.39
N SER A 209 -3.70 4.95 -3.10
CA SER A 209 -3.97 6.39 -3.04
C SER A 209 -4.61 6.94 -4.31
N TRP A 210 -4.27 6.41 -5.48
CA TRP A 210 -4.83 6.85 -6.76
C TRP A 210 -6.35 6.74 -6.84
N ASP A 211 -6.94 5.70 -6.21
CA ASP A 211 -8.39 5.49 -6.23
C ASP A 211 -9.17 6.60 -5.49
N PHE A 212 -8.49 7.42 -4.68
CA PHE A 212 -9.10 8.53 -3.95
C PHE A 212 -8.69 9.91 -4.48
N ARG A 213 -7.93 9.95 -5.57
CA ARG A 213 -7.34 11.16 -6.16
C ARG A 213 -7.75 11.34 -7.62
N ARG A 214 -9.05 11.16 -7.90
CA ARG A 214 -9.60 11.28 -9.25
C ARG A 214 -9.43 12.71 -9.77
N ASN A 215 -8.75 12.86 -10.90
CA ASN A 215 -8.68 14.11 -11.65
C ASN A 215 -9.98 14.40 -12.43
N ILE A 216 -10.09 15.58 -13.04
CA ILE A 216 -11.35 16.05 -13.64
C ILE A 216 -11.79 15.20 -14.86
N ASP A 217 -10.83 14.64 -15.59
CA ASP A 217 -11.06 13.87 -16.83
C ASP A 217 -11.23 12.37 -16.59
N SER A 218 -10.97 11.89 -15.38
CA SER A 218 -11.07 10.47 -15.03
C SER A 218 -12.48 10.10 -14.54
N LEU A 219 -12.94 8.93 -14.99
CA LEU A 219 -14.13 8.24 -14.47
C LEU A 219 -13.80 7.26 -13.32
N TRP A 220 -12.51 7.08 -13.00
CA TRP A 220 -12.05 6.10 -12.01
C TRP A 220 -11.82 6.74 -10.65
N GLY A 221 -12.26 6.07 -9.58
CA GLY A 221 -12.04 6.53 -8.21
C GLY A 221 -12.99 7.62 -7.71
N THR A 222 -12.59 8.27 -6.62
CA THR A 222 -13.27 9.39 -5.96
C THR A 222 -12.32 10.58 -5.83
N ARG A 223 -12.85 11.76 -5.49
CA ARG A 223 -12.02 12.93 -5.15
C ARG A 223 -11.76 13.09 -3.65
N PHE A 224 -11.98 12.05 -2.85
CA PHE A 224 -11.99 12.16 -1.38
C PHE A 224 -10.68 12.74 -0.81
N LEU A 225 -9.52 12.32 -1.31
CA LEU A 225 -8.22 12.85 -0.86
C LEU A 225 -7.81 14.16 -1.54
N GLU A 226 -8.59 14.65 -2.51
CA GLU A 226 -8.44 15.97 -3.12
C GLU A 226 -9.27 17.04 -2.39
N LEU A 227 -10.08 16.66 -1.40
CA LEU A 227 -10.77 17.62 -0.56
C LEU A 227 -9.75 18.39 0.30
N ASP A 228 -9.90 19.70 0.42
CA ASP A 228 -9.02 20.56 1.24
C ASP A 228 -8.93 20.06 2.69
N GLN A 229 -10.05 19.58 3.20
CA GLN A 229 -10.17 19.06 4.56
C GLN A 229 -9.35 17.77 4.79
N MET A 230 -8.98 17.06 3.73
CA MET A 230 -8.20 15.81 3.79
C MET A 230 -6.70 16.02 3.64
N GLN A 231 -6.22 17.26 3.52
CA GLN A 231 -4.78 17.55 3.43
C GLN A 231 -4.07 17.45 4.79
N ASN A 232 -4.77 17.75 5.89
CA ASN A 232 -4.20 17.75 7.25
C ASN A 232 -4.15 16.38 7.96
N PRO A 233 -5.19 15.52 7.89
CA PRO A 233 -5.17 14.23 8.58
C PRO A 233 -4.09 13.29 8.07
N ILE A 234 -3.69 12.34 8.92
CA ILE A 234 -2.86 11.20 8.51
C ILE A 234 -3.74 10.13 7.86
N LYS A 235 -3.27 9.57 6.75
CA LYS A 235 -3.96 8.52 6.01
C LYS A 235 -3.03 7.32 5.92
N LEU A 236 -3.50 6.19 6.42
CA LEU A 236 -2.83 4.90 6.29
C LEU A 236 -3.40 4.18 5.08
N LEU A 237 -2.59 3.90 4.06
CA LEU A 237 -3.02 3.29 2.81
C LEU A 237 -2.21 2.04 2.49
N ILE A 238 -2.74 1.13 1.68
CA ILE A 238 -1.94 -0.01 1.15
C ILE A 238 -0.84 0.46 0.17
N GLU A 239 -1.04 1.62 -0.45
CA GLU A 239 -0.10 2.32 -1.33
C GLU A 239 -0.25 3.82 -1.12
N ARG A 240 0.82 4.50 -0.71
CA ARG A 240 0.83 5.95 -0.49
C ARG A 240 1.09 6.70 -1.78
N GLN A 241 0.68 7.97 -1.80
CA GLN A 241 1.24 8.96 -2.71
C GLN A 241 2.59 9.46 -2.14
N PRO A 242 3.75 9.16 -2.76
CA PRO A 242 5.06 9.47 -2.15
C PRO A 242 5.31 10.96 -1.90
N TRP A 243 4.69 11.86 -2.67
CA TRP A 243 4.82 13.30 -2.51
C TRP A 243 3.89 13.92 -1.46
N HIS A 244 3.01 13.14 -0.81
CA HIS A 244 2.18 13.63 0.29
C HIS A 244 2.72 13.10 1.62
N VAL A 245 3.22 14.00 2.47
CA VAL A 245 3.81 13.67 3.78
C VAL A 245 2.82 12.99 4.73
N ASN A 246 1.53 13.28 4.59
CA ASN A 246 0.50 12.71 5.47
C ASN A 246 -0.06 11.37 4.96
N ASP A 247 0.46 10.85 3.85
CA ASP A 247 0.08 9.55 3.29
C ASP A 247 1.14 8.53 3.71
N ILE A 248 0.77 7.63 4.62
CA ILE A 248 1.66 6.58 5.14
C ILE A 248 1.25 5.26 4.51
N ALA A 249 2.16 4.57 3.84
CA ALA A 249 1.86 3.22 3.37
C ALA A 249 2.04 2.21 4.49
N ILE A 250 1.06 1.33 4.62
CA ILE A 250 1.08 0.16 5.49
C ILE A 250 0.89 -1.10 4.63
N PRO A 251 1.49 -2.25 5.01
CA PRO A 251 1.39 -3.48 4.24
C PRO A 251 -0.05 -3.86 3.89
N HIS A 252 -0.24 -4.43 2.71
CA HIS A 252 -1.47 -5.14 2.42
C HIS A 252 -1.74 -6.21 3.49
N PRO A 253 -3.00 -6.44 3.87
CA PRO A 253 -3.36 -7.57 4.72
C PRO A 253 -2.84 -8.89 4.12
N THR A 254 -2.10 -9.67 4.90
CA THR A 254 -1.57 -10.99 4.52
C THR A 254 -2.48 -12.10 5.03
N TYR A 255 -2.27 -13.34 4.57
CA TYR A 255 -3.04 -14.50 5.08
C TYR A 255 -2.74 -14.88 6.53
N PHE A 256 -1.61 -14.42 7.08
CA PHE A 256 -1.15 -14.76 8.43
C PHE A 256 -1.46 -13.63 9.44
N HIS A 257 -2.19 -13.99 10.49
CA HIS A 257 -2.61 -13.16 11.61
C HIS A 257 -2.24 -13.87 12.93
N PRO A 258 -0.98 -13.77 13.40
CA PRO A 258 -0.56 -14.38 14.66
C PRO A 258 -1.26 -13.74 15.86
N HIS A 259 -1.55 -14.52 16.90
CA HIS A 259 -2.13 -14.04 18.15
C HIS A 259 -1.06 -13.75 19.21
N SER A 260 0.12 -14.36 19.07
CA SER A 260 1.23 -14.25 20.02
C SER A 260 2.59 -14.28 19.32
N ASP A 261 3.63 -13.89 20.05
CA ASP A 261 5.02 -14.01 19.58
C ASP A 261 5.41 -15.48 19.34
N ASP A 262 4.84 -16.42 20.11
CA ASP A 262 5.06 -17.86 19.92
C ASP A 262 4.52 -18.35 18.57
N ASP A 263 3.39 -17.82 18.09
CA ASP A 263 2.87 -18.13 16.75
C ASP A 263 3.86 -17.70 15.66
N ILE A 264 4.50 -16.54 15.84
CA ILE A 264 5.50 -16.00 14.92
C ILE A 264 6.75 -16.89 14.92
N ILE A 265 7.28 -17.23 16.10
CA ILE A 265 8.47 -18.08 16.25
C ILE A 265 8.22 -19.47 15.65
N ALA A 266 7.08 -20.08 15.97
CA ALA A 266 6.70 -21.39 15.43
C ALA A 266 6.62 -21.36 13.90
N TRP A 267 6.06 -20.29 13.34
CA TRP A 267 6.00 -20.11 11.89
C TRP A 267 7.38 -19.93 11.25
N GLN A 268 8.24 -19.10 11.82
CA GLN A 268 9.62 -18.91 11.35
C GLN A 268 10.38 -20.25 11.33
N LEU A 269 10.29 -21.04 12.41
CA LEU A 269 10.92 -22.36 12.48
C LEU A 269 10.38 -23.33 11.43
N ARG A 270 9.07 -23.30 11.13
CA ARG A 270 8.47 -24.11 10.06
C ARG A 270 9.02 -23.72 8.70
N ILE A 271 9.14 -22.43 8.43
CA ILE A 271 9.57 -21.87 7.15
C ILE A 271 11.09 -21.98 6.93
N MET A 272 11.89 -22.02 8.01
CA MET A 272 13.32 -22.35 7.93
C MET A 272 13.57 -23.83 7.64
N ARG A 273 12.60 -24.70 7.93
CA ARG A 273 12.67 -26.15 7.66
C ARG A 273 11.95 -26.57 6.37
N SER A 274 11.30 -25.65 5.66
CA SER A 274 10.59 -25.97 4.42
C SER A 274 11.58 -26.28 3.28
N ASN A 275 11.15 -27.09 2.31
CA ASN A 275 11.94 -27.46 1.15
C ASN A 275 11.95 -26.33 0.10
N ARG A 276 12.59 -25.21 0.43
CA ARG A 276 12.66 -24.02 -0.42
C ARG A 276 13.43 -24.23 -1.71
N GLN A 277 14.22 -25.31 -1.81
CA GLN A 277 15.05 -25.61 -2.96
C GLN A 277 14.29 -26.32 -4.10
N LYS A 278 12.97 -26.51 -3.97
CA LYS A 278 12.18 -27.13 -5.06
C LYS A 278 12.18 -26.25 -6.30
N ASN A 279 12.04 -24.93 -6.12
CA ASN A 279 12.08 -23.95 -7.20
C ASN A 279 13.08 -22.84 -6.86
N LEU A 280 14.00 -22.53 -7.78
CA LEU A 280 14.89 -21.37 -7.60
C LEU A 280 14.08 -20.07 -7.66
N VAL A 281 13.18 -19.96 -8.64
CA VAL A 281 12.36 -18.79 -8.89
C VAL A 281 10.90 -19.21 -9.02
N SER A 282 9.97 -18.36 -8.60
CA SER A 282 8.55 -18.49 -8.97
C SER A 282 7.93 -17.18 -9.42
N PHE A 283 6.87 -17.31 -10.22
CA PHE A 283 6.01 -16.21 -10.57
C PHE A 283 4.53 -16.59 -10.42
N ALA A 284 3.82 -15.85 -9.56
CA ALA A 284 2.36 -15.88 -9.51
C ALA A 284 1.82 -14.63 -10.23
N GLY A 285 1.19 -14.85 -11.38
CA GLY A 285 0.72 -13.75 -12.20
C GLY A 285 -0.16 -14.17 -13.36
N ALA A 286 -0.62 -13.16 -14.09
CA ALA A 286 -1.34 -13.30 -15.35
C ALA A 286 -0.78 -12.29 -16.35
N ALA A 287 -0.75 -12.67 -17.62
CA ALA A 287 -0.50 -11.75 -18.72
C ALA A 287 -1.66 -10.77 -18.86
N ARG A 288 -1.41 -9.60 -19.43
CA ARG A 288 -2.48 -8.68 -19.83
C ARG A 288 -2.90 -9.04 -21.26
N PRO A 289 -4.20 -9.21 -21.55
CA PRO A 289 -4.67 -9.54 -22.89
C PRO A 289 -4.15 -8.58 -23.97
N ASP A 290 -4.05 -7.29 -23.64
CA ASP A 290 -3.76 -6.22 -24.60
C ASP A 290 -2.30 -5.71 -24.53
N ALA A 291 -1.41 -6.39 -23.80
CA ALA A 291 -0.01 -5.97 -23.66
C ALA A 291 0.95 -7.17 -23.67
N GLN A 292 1.14 -7.77 -24.84
CA GLN A 292 1.98 -8.97 -24.98
C GLN A 292 3.46 -8.72 -24.69
N ASP A 293 3.95 -7.50 -24.93
CA ASP A 293 5.36 -7.13 -24.70
C ASP A 293 5.64 -6.61 -23.28
N ASN A 294 4.67 -6.70 -22.36
CA ASN A 294 4.89 -6.26 -20.99
C ASN A 294 5.76 -7.26 -20.21
N ILE A 295 6.45 -6.76 -19.17
CA ILE A 295 7.37 -7.56 -18.34
C ILE A 295 6.72 -8.83 -17.76
N ARG A 296 5.43 -8.82 -17.41
CA ARG A 296 4.73 -10.00 -16.87
C ARG A 296 4.61 -11.08 -17.94
N SER A 297 4.26 -10.73 -19.16
CA SER A 297 4.18 -11.66 -20.29
C SER A 297 5.54 -12.27 -20.60
N MET A 298 6.59 -11.46 -20.63
CA MET A 298 7.97 -11.93 -20.82
C MET A 298 8.41 -12.90 -19.71
N LEU A 299 8.11 -12.59 -18.44
CA LEU A 299 8.43 -13.47 -17.32
C LEU A 299 7.65 -14.80 -17.38
N ILE A 300 6.39 -14.77 -17.83
CA ILE A 300 5.58 -15.98 -18.02
C ILE A 300 6.20 -16.87 -19.09
N GLU A 301 6.58 -16.29 -20.23
CA GLU A 301 7.21 -17.01 -21.33
C GLU A 301 8.54 -17.63 -20.88
N GLN A 302 9.40 -16.84 -20.23
CA GLN A 302 10.68 -17.32 -19.73
C GLN A 302 10.49 -18.45 -18.70
N CYS A 303 9.56 -18.31 -17.76
CA CYS A 303 9.30 -19.36 -16.77
C CYS A 303 8.70 -20.63 -17.36
N ARG A 304 8.02 -20.55 -18.52
CA ARG A 304 7.48 -21.70 -19.25
C ARG A 304 8.46 -22.33 -20.24
N SER A 305 9.59 -21.66 -20.52
CA SER A 305 10.60 -22.19 -21.42
C SER A 305 11.18 -23.52 -20.91
N ASN A 306 11.47 -24.43 -21.84
CA ASN A 306 12.05 -25.74 -21.55
C ASN A 306 13.39 -25.63 -20.78
N ASP A 307 14.15 -24.57 -21.01
CA ASP A 307 15.45 -24.32 -20.35
C ASP A 307 15.32 -24.02 -18.85
N ASN A 308 14.11 -23.67 -18.41
CA ASN A 308 13.78 -23.29 -17.04
C ASN A 308 12.89 -24.31 -16.32
N ILE A 309 12.64 -25.48 -16.93
CA ILE A 309 11.97 -26.59 -16.25
C ILE A 309 12.74 -26.96 -14.97
N GLY A 310 12.03 -27.00 -13.84
CA GLY A 310 12.63 -27.27 -12.53
C GLY A 310 13.43 -26.11 -11.92
N LYS A 311 13.49 -24.95 -12.60
CA LYS A 311 14.12 -23.72 -12.07
C LYS A 311 13.10 -22.62 -11.80
N CYS A 312 12.18 -22.38 -12.73
CA CYS A 312 11.08 -21.45 -12.53
C CYS A 312 9.72 -22.18 -12.44
N GLN A 313 8.96 -21.90 -11.39
CA GLN A 313 7.57 -22.34 -11.27
C GLN A 313 6.60 -21.19 -11.51
N PHE A 314 5.71 -21.35 -12.50
CA PHE A 314 4.67 -20.39 -12.80
C PHE A 314 3.30 -20.82 -12.26
N LEU A 315 2.61 -19.92 -11.56
CA LEU A 315 1.21 -20.07 -11.15
C LEU A 315 0.36 -19.07 -11.94
N ASN A 316 -0.58 -19.60 -12.74
CA ASN A 316 -1.46 -18.78 -13.55
C ASN A 316 -2.61 -18.18 -12.74
N CYS A 317 -2.61 -16.87 -12.55
CA CYS A 317 -3.70 -16.15 -11.90
C CYS A 317 -4.90 -15.89 -12.83
N SER A 318 -4.77 -16.05 -14.16
CA SER A 318 -5.84 -15.68 -15.10
C SER A 318 -7.09 -16.57 -14.97
N SER A 319 -6.94 -17.76 -14.39
CA SER A 319 -8.00 -18.73 -14.16
C SER A 319 -8.40 -18.82 -12.68
N GLY A 320 -8.16 -17.76 -11.90
CA GLY A 320 -8.45 -17.70 -10.46
C GLY A 320 -7.49 -18.50 -9.58
N GLY A 321 -6.35 -18.98 -10.13
CA GLY A 321 -5.37 -19.78 -9.38
C GLY A 321 -4.75 -19.05 -8.19
N CYS A 322 -4.76 -17.71 -8.22
CA CYS A 322 -4.25 -16.85 -7.15
C CYS A 322 -5.34 -16.36 -6.19
N ASP A 323 -6.61 -16.67 -6.48
CA ASP A 323 -7.72 -16.42 -5.56
C ASP A 323 -7.79 -17.53 -4.49
N GLN A 324 -7.08 -18.64 -4.70
CA GLN A 324 -6.90 -19.73 -3.73
C GLN A 324 -5.62 -19.50 -2.93
N PRO A 325 -5.71 -19.10 -1.64
CA PRO A 325 -4.53 -18.79 -0.82
C PRO A 325 -3.54 -19.94 -0.75
N GLU A 326 -4.01 -21.19 -0.68
CA GLU A 326 -3.18 -22.39 -0.58
C GLU A 326 -2.20 -22.52 -1.74
N SER A 327 -2.64 -22.26 -2.97
CA SER A 327 -1.79 -22.36 -4.16
C SER A 327 -0.64 -21.36 -4.14
N VAL A 328 -0.91 -20.12 -3.69
CA VAL A 328 0.10 -19.07 -3.57
C VAL A 328 1.05 -19.39 -2.42
N ILE A 329 0.51 -19.86 -1.29
CA ILE A 329 1.27 -20.24 -0.09
C ILE A 329 2.23 -21.38 -0.40
N GLU A 330 1.75 -22.46 -1.04
CA GLU A 330 2.57 -23.60 -1.45
C GLU A 330 3.69 -23.15 -2.40
N LEU A 331 3.35 -22.39 -3.45
CA LEU A 331 4.32 -21.88 -4.41
C LEU A 331 5.47 -21.13 -3.74
N PHE A 332 5.15 -20.17 -2.86
CA PHE A 332 6.17 -19.33 -2.23
C PHE A 332 6.95 -20.08 -1.15
N MET A 333 6.33 -21.00 -0.40
CA MET A 333 7.03 -21.85 0.57
C MET A 333 8.06 -22.79 -0.07
N GLU A 334 7.83 -23.17 -1.33
CA GLU A 334 8.67 -24.05 -2.14
C GLU A 334 9.67 -23.28 -3.04
N SER A 335 9.73 -21.95 -2.94
CA SER A 335 10.57 -21.11 -3.79
C SER A 335 11.59 -20.32 -2.99
N GLU A 336 12.78 -20.11 -3.56
CA GLU A 336 13.80 -19.21 -2.99
C GLU A 336 13.54 -17.74 -3.34
N PHE A 337 13.29 -17.44 -4.62
CA PHE A 337 13.02 -16.10 -5.14
C PHE A 337 11.62 -16.00 -5.75
N CYS A 338 10.90 -14.91 -5.45
CA CYS A 338 9.55 -14.67 -5.95
C CYS A 338 9.51 -13.39 -6.78
N LEU A 339 9.18 -13.51 -8.06
CA LEU A 339 9.15 -12.39 -8.99
C LEU A 339 7.94 -11.48 -8.69
N GLN A 340 8.21 -10.20 -8.47
CA GLN A 340 7.21 -9.17 -8.14
C GLN A 340 7.22 -8.02 -9.17
N PRO A 341 6.92 -8.28 -10.46
CA PRO A 341 6.74 -7.21 -11.43
C PRO A 341 5.53 -6.33 -11.06
N PRO A 342 5.55 -5.03 -11.39
CA PRO A 342 4.38 -4.15 -11.25
C PRO A 342 3.12 -4.69 -11.94
N GLY A 343 1.96 -4.21 -11.48
CA GLY A 343 0.66 -4.50 -12.06
C GLY A 343 -0.06 -3.22 -12.46
N ASP A 344 -1.33 -3.11 -12.08
CA ASP A 344 -2.12 -1.88 -12.26
C ASP A 344 -1.59 -0.75 -11.36
N SER A 345 -0.96 -1.12 -10.25
CA SER A 345 -0.20 -0.22 -9.40
C SER A 345 1.20 -0.78 -9.11
N PRO A 346 2.14 0.05 -8.61
CA PRO A 346 3.49 -0.39 -8.26
C PRO A 346 3.51 -1.43 -7.13
N THR A 347 2.63 -1.31 -6.14
CA THR A 347 2.62 -2.19 -4.95
C THR A 347 1.74 -3.41 -5.13
N ARG A 348 2.02 -4.49 -4.37
CA ARG A 348 1.28 -5.76 -4.46
C ARG A 348 1.23 -6.46 -3.12
N LYS A 349 0.07 -7.04 -2.77
CA LYS A 349 -0.08 -7.97 -1.62
C LYS A 349 0.93 -9.11 -1.66
N SER A 350 1.23 -9.63 -2.85
CA SER A 350 2.17 -10.74 -3.06
C SER A 350 3.59 -10.46 -2.56
N VAL A 351 4.02 -9.19 -2.47
CA VAL A 351 5.31 -8.83 -1.86
C VAL A 351 5.31 -9.21 -0.39
N PHE A 352 4.28 -8.82 0.36
CA PHE A 352 4.19 -9.13 1.79
C PHE A 352 3.89 -10.60 2.05
N ASP A 353 3.10 -11.25 1.20
CA ASP A 353 2.93 -12.70 1.27
C ASP A 353 4.27 -13.42 1.10
N SER A 354 5.09 -13.01 0.11
CA SER A 354 6.42 -13.61 -0.09
C SER A 354 7.32 -13.46 1.14
N LEU A 355 7.34 -12.28 1.77
CA LEU A 355 8.09 -12.05 3.01
C LEU A 355 7.61 -12.94 4.17
N VAL A 356 6.29 -13.07 4.36
CA VAL A 356 5.71 -13.95 5.38
C VAL A 356 6.01 -15.42 5.10
N LEU A 357 6.01 -15.82 3.84
CA LEU A 357 6.24 -17.19 3.37
C LEU A 357 7.74 -17.50 3.18
N GLY A 358 8.60 -16.53 3.49
CA GLY A 358 10.05 -16.68 3.43
C GLY A 358 10.66 -16.65 2.04
N CYS A 359 9.88 -16.42 0.98
CA CYS A 359 10.39 -16.28 -0.38
C CYS A 359 10.95 -14.87 -0.60
N ILE A 360 12.17 -14.75 -1.14
CA ILE A 360 12.83 -13.45 -1.33
C ILE A 360 12.16 -12.71 -2.49
N PRO A 361 11.46 -11.58 -2.26
CA PRO A 361 10.87 -10.80 -3.34
C PRO A 361 11.95 -10.23 -4.26
N VAL A 362 11.80 -10.48 -5.56
CA VAL A 362 12.56 -9.84 -6.63
C VAL A 362 11.72 -8.71 -7.21
N LEU A 363 12.12 -7.47 -6.91
CA LEU A 363 11.42 -6.26 -7.30
C LEU A 363 11.91 -5.78 -8.67
N PHE A 364 10.99 -5.33 -9.51
CA PHE A 364 11.31 -4.76 -10.83
C PHE A 364 11.20 -3.24 -10.85
N ASP A 365 10.64 -2.65 -9.79
CA ASP A 365 10.50 -1.21 -9.61
C ASP A 365 10.71 -0.87 -8.12
N PRO A 366 11.60 0.09 -7.77
CA PRO A 366 11.73 0.59 -6.41
C PRO A 366 10.42 1.09 -5.78
N PHE A 367 9.50 1.66 -6.56
CA PHE A 367 8.19 2.12 -6.08
C PHE A 367 7.31 0.98 -5.56
N THR A 368 7.62 -0.28 -5.88
CA THR A 368 6.90 -1.43 -5.30
C THR A 368 7.06 -1.53 -3.78
N ALA A 369 8.17 -1.05 -3.21
CA ALA A 369 8.40 -1.15 -1.77
C ALA A 369 9.26 -0.03 -1.15
N TYR A 370 10.33 0.40 -1.82
CA TYR A 370 11.40 1.22 -1.24
C TYR A 370 10.91 2.60 -0.85
N TYR A 371 10.06 3.19 -1.69
CA TYR A 371 9.48 4.53 -1.47
C TYR A 371 8.09 4.49 -0.83
N GLN A 372 7.65 3.31 -0.37
CA GLN A 372 6.28 3.11 0.11
C GLN A 372 6.26 2.90 1.63
N TYR A 373 7.06 1.97 2.16
CA TYR A 373 6.84 1.41 3.50
C TYR A 373 7.95 1.73 4.55
N PRO A 374 8.25 3.01 4.86
CA PRO A 374 9.32 3.40 5.80
C PRO A 374 9.13 2.84 7.21
N TRP A 375 7.88 2.66 7.64
CA TRP A 375 7.57 2.17 8.99
C TRP A 375 7.75 0.65 9.13
N HIS A 376 7.66 -0.08 8.02
CA HIS A 376 7.50 -1.54 8.02
C HIS A 376 8.65 -2.29 7.36
N LEU A 377 9.42 -1.63 6.48
CA LEU A 377 10.60 -2.21 5.83
C LEU A 377 11.88 -1.43 6.19
N PRO A 378 13.00 -2.14 6.42
CA PRO A 378 14.27 -1.51 6.74
C PRO A 378 14.79 -0.69 5.56
N GLU A 379 15.62 0.32 5.84
CA GLU A 379 16.28 1.14 4.80
C GLU A 379 17.32 0.35 4.01
N ASP A 380 17.98 -0.62 4.65
CA ASP A 380 18.82 -1.59 3.96
C ASP A 380 17.95 -2.61 3.21
N HIS A 381 17.68 -2.31 1.94
CA HIS A 381 16.82 -3.11 1.09
C HIS A 381 17.34 -4.53 0.84
N GLY A 382 18.65 -4.75 0.94
CA GLY A 382 19.28 -6.06 0.78
C GLY A 382 18.91 -7.05 1.89
N LYS A 383 18.35 -6.57 3.02
CA LYS A 383 17.88 -7.42 4.11
C LYS A 383 16.58 -8.17 3.80
N TYR A 384 15.82 -7.75 2.79
CA TYR A 384 14.50 -8.33 2.52
C TYR A 384 14.16 -8.52 1.05
N SER A 385 14.96 -8.02 0.10
CA SER A 385 14.63 -8.09 -1.32
C SER A 385 15.85 -8.12 -2.23
N ALA A 386 15.64 -8.58 -3.46
CA ALA A 386 16.55 -8.37 -4.58
C ALA A 386 15.88 -7.42 -5.59
N VAL A 387 16.68 -6.69 -6.38
CA VAL A 387 16.17 -5.80 -7.43
C VAL A 387 16.67 -6.26 -8.77
N TYR A 388 15.75 -6.45 -9.71
CA TYR A 388 16.08 -6.52 -11.11
C TYR A 388 16.33 -5.10 -11.62
N ARG A 389 17.57 -4.81 -11.99
CA ARG A 389 17.93 -3.58 -12.73
C ARG A 389 18.26 -3.99 -14.15
N PRO A 390 17.45 -3.62 -15.16
CA PRO A 390 17.87 -3.82 -16.54
C PRO A 390 19.18 -3.05 -16.77
N GLU A 391 20.15 -3.68 -17.44
CA GLU A 391 21.38 -2.98 -17.81
C GLU A 391 21.02 -1.78 -18.70
N ARG A 392 21.56 -0.60 -18.35
CA ARG A 392 21.47 0.58 -19.23
C ARG A 392 22.31 0.33 -20.48
N GLY A 393 21.75 -0.37 -21.45
CA GLY A 393 22.35 -0.52 -22.77
C GLY A 393 22.44 0.85 -23.44
N LYS A 394 23.63 1.24 -23.89
CA LYS A 394 23.79 2.33 -24.85
C LYS A 394 22.99 1.97 -26.10
N GLY A 395 21.87 2.66 -26.34
CA GLY A 395 21.26 2.73 -27.67
C GLY A 395 20.04 1.86 -27.94
N ASN A 396 19.32 1.37 -26.94
CA ASN A 396 17.92 0.97 -27.13
C ASN A 396 17.15 1.37 -25.87
N GLU A 397 16.46 2.51 -25.97
CA GLU A 397 15.36 2.89 -25.09
C GLU A 397 14.40 1.69 -24.96
N CYS A 398 13.80 1.49 -23.78
CA CYS A 398 12.60 0.66 -23.69
C CYS A 398 11.54 1.31 -24.58
N GLN A 399 11.51 0.93 -25.86
CA GLN A 399 10.48 1.30 -26.79
C GLN A 399 9.18 0.68 -26.29
N CYS A 400 8.35 1.50 -25.65
CA CYS A 400 6.92 1.25 -25.57
C CYS A 400 6.39 1.35 -27.00
N GLY A 401 6.39 0.24 -27.72
CA GLY A 401 5.93 0.16 -29.09
C GLY A 401 4.40 0.27 -29.17
N GLY A 402 3.93 1.31 -29.85
CA GLY A 402 2.90 1.20 -30.90
C GLY A 402 1.44 1.00 -30.49
N GLU A 403 0.70 2.11 -30.51
CA GLU A 403 -0.68 2.23 -31.01
C GLU A 403 -1.82 1.52 -30.25
N THR A 404 -1.99 1.87 -28.98
CA THR A 404 -3.30 2.31 -28.45
C THR A 404 -3.03 3.24 -27.27
N ASN A 405 -3.75 4.36 -27.20
CA ASN A 405 -3.70 5.30 -26.07
C ASN A 405 -4.16 4.58 -24.79
N GLU A 406 -3.26 3.92 -24.06
CA GLU A 406 -3.39 3.48 -22.64
C GLU A 406 -2.13 2.69 -22.21
N GLY A 407 -0.94 3.29 -22.35
CA GLY A 407 0.33 2.69 -21.95
C GLY A 407 0.70 3.00 -20.49
N PHE A 408 0.57 2.02 -19.60
CA PHE A 408 1.12 2.03 -18.23
C PHE A 408 2.64 1.67 -18.26
N CYS A 409 3.46 2.56 -18.81
CA CYS A 409 4.53 3.15 -17.98
C CYS A 409 3.88 4.36 -17.33
N GLY A 410 4.19 4.68 -16.06
CA GLY A 410 3.49 5.74 -15.34
C GLY A 410 3.20 6.94 -16.26
N ARG A 411 1.98 7.49 -16.20
CA ARG A 411 1.74 8.84 -16.71
C ARG A 411 2.65 9.79 -15.91
N GLU A 412 3.92 9.86 -16.30
CA GLU A 412 4.93 10.81 -15.87
C GLU A 412 4.60 12.23 -16.37
N GLY A 413 3.47 12.40 -17.06
CA GLY A 413 2.86 13.67 -17.44
C GLY A 413 1.77 14.21 -16.50
N GLU A 414 1.23 13.43 -15.55
CA GLU A 414 0.19 13.91 -14.62
C GLU A 414 0.71 14.35 -13.24
N TYR A 415 2.01 14.21 -12.98
CA TYR A 415 2.68 14.82 -11.83
C TYR A 415 3.27 16.21 -12.13
N LYS A 416 2.97 16.79 -13.31
CA LYS A 416 3.65 18.00 -13.82
C LYS A 416 2.86 19.31 -13.77
N GLU A 417 1.64 19.36 -13.26
CA GLU A 417 0.89 20.64 -13.14
C GLU A 417 0.46 20.95 -11.71
N VAL A 418 1.42 21.29 -10.84
CA VAL A 418 1.11 22.07 -9.60
C VAL A 418 2.09 23.25 -9.41
N HIS A 419 2.92 23.58 -10.41
CA HIS A 419 3.78 24.75 -10.34
C HIS A 419 3.81 25.54 -11.65
N SER A 420 2.66 26.08 -12.06
CA SER A 420 2.60 27.41 -12.71
C SER A 420 1.15 27.87 -12.86
N LEU A 421 0.81 28.90 -12.07
CA LEU A 421 -0.38 29.78 -12.08
C LEU A 421 -1.67 29.26 -11.46
#